data_AF-A0A3N5PNM0-F1
#
_entry.id   AF-A0A3N5PNM0-F1
#
_cell.length_a   1.000
_cell.length_b   1.000
_cell.length_c   1.000
_cell.angle_alpha   90.00
_cell.angle_beta   90.00
_cell.angle_gamma   90.00
#
_symmetry.space_group_name_H-M   'P 1'
#
loop_
_entity.id
_entity.type
_entity.pdbx_description
1 polymer ?
#
loop_
_entity_poly.entity_id
_entity_poly.type
_entity_poly.pdbx_seq_one_letter_code
_entity_poly.pdbx_strand_id
1 'polypeptide(L)'
;MNRSLGIITTAAALACAPAFADDFSDGLTAIQQEWAVANYQTTDDSRSDAFAALVEHAAAFRAQHPARVEALAWEGIVLSTYAGEVGAMSAMKYAKAARAALEQAEKLDATALAG
;
A
#
# COMPACT_ATOMS: atom_id res chain seq x y z
N MET A 1 10.54 -19.96 -60.18
CA MET A 1 11.50 -20.99 -59.69
C MET A 1 12.62 -20.26 -58.95
N ASN A 2 12.97 -20.48 -57.68
CA ASN A 2 12.57 -21.40 -56.62
C ASN A 2 12.74 -20.67 -55.28
N ARG A 3 11.83 -20.94 -54.33
CA ARG A 3 11.65 -20.20 -53.07
C ARG A 3 12.73 -20.54 -52.03
N SER A 4 13.12 -19.49 -51.33
CA SER A 4 14.17 -19.35 -50.32
C SER A 4 13.96 -20.16 -49.03
N LEU A 5 15.11 -20.49 -48.43
CA LEU A 5 15.45 -20.76 -47.03
C LEU A 5 14.32 -21.14 -46.06
N GLY A 6 14.45 -22.34 -45.50
CA GLY A 6 13.69 -22.81 -44.34
C GLY A 6 13.98 -21.95 -43.10
N ILE A 7 12.94 -21.36 -42.54
CA ILE A 7 12.96 -20.68 -41.24
C ILE A 7 12.72 -21.75 -40.19
N ILE A 8 13.75 -22.05 -39.39
CA ILE A 8 13.60 -22.81 -38.14
C ILE A 8 13.01 -21.83 -37.12
N THR A 9 11.69 -21.89 -36.95
CA THR A 9 11.00 -21.13 -35.91
C THR A 9 11.15 -21.87 -34.58
N THR A 10 12.14 -21.50 -33.77
CA THR A 10 12.23 -21.97 -32.39
C THR A 10 11.17 -21.22 -31.58
N ALA A 11 10.03 -21.85 -31.33
CA ALA A 11 9.02 -21.33 -30.42
C ALA A 11 9.54 -21.44 -28.98
N ALA A 12 9.99 -20.31 -28.41
CA ALA A 12 10.27 -20.20 -26.99
C ALA A 12 8.92 -20.15 -26.25
N ALA A 13 8.55 -21.27 -25.63
CA ALA A 13 7.41 -21.31 -24.72
C ALA A 13 7.74 -20.48 -23.47
N LEU A 14 7.13 -19.29 -23.34
CA LEU A 14 7.07 -18.60 -22.06
C LEU A 14 6.19 -19.45 -21.13
N ALA A 15 6.82 -20.18 -20.22
CA ALA A 15 6.14 -20.75 -19.08
C ALA A 15 5.73 -19.60 -18.16
N CYS A 16 4.47 -19.16 -18.27
CA CYS A 16 3.85 -18.29 -17.27
C CYS A 16 3.59 -19.14 -16.02
N ALA A 17 4.51 -19.11 -15.06
CA ALA A 17 4.24 -19.64 -13.74
C ALA A 17 3.20 -18.73 -13.07
N PRO A 18 2.13 -19.26 -12.46
CA PRO A 18 1.24 -18.45 -11.66
C PRO A 18 2.04 -17.89 -10.47
N ALA A 19 2.15 -16.56 -10.42
CA ALA A 19 2.61 -15.90 -9.20
C ALA A 19 1.52 -16.09 -8.15
N PHE A 20 1.77 -16.92 -7.15
CA PHE A 20 0.96 -16.91 -5.94
C PHE A 20 1.21 -15.57 -5.26
N ALA A 21 0.26 -14.64 -5.34
CA ALA A 21 0.28 -13.48 -4.48
C ALA A 21 0.13 -13.98 -3.04
N ASP A 22 1.03 -13.57 -2.17
CA ASP A 22 0.96 -13.88 -0.74
C ASP A 22 -0.13 -13.00 -0.11
N ASP A 23 -0.87 -13.53 0.87
CA ASP A 23 -2.02 -12.86 1.54
C ASP A 23 -1.65 -11.45 2.04
N PHE A 24 -0.41 -11.29 2.48
CA PHE A 24 0.16 -9.99 2.84
C PHE A 24 0.21 -8.99 1.69
N SER A 25 0.69 -9.40 0.52
CA SER A 25 0.87 -8.52 -0.63
C SER A 25 -0.47 -8.02 -1.17
N ASP A 26 -1.49 -8.88 -1.14
CA ASP A 26 -2.85 -8.51 -1.52
C ASP A 26 -3.46 -7.53 -0.52
N GLY A 27 -3.34 -7.80 0.79
CA GLY A 27 -3.80 -6.88 1.83
C GLY A 27 -3.09 -5.52 1.79
N LEU A 28 -1.77 -5.52 1.60
CA LEU A 28 -1.01 -4.29 1.44
C LEU A 28 -1.48 -3.50 0.21
N THR A 29 -1.66 -4.17 -0.93
CA THR A 29 -2.15 -3.55 -2.17
C THR A 29 -3.54 -2.96 -1.98
N ALA A 30 -4.43 -3.62 -1.24
CA ALA A 30 -5.76 -3.11 -0.93
C ALA A 30 -5.68 -1.79 -0.16
N ILE A 31 -4.89 -1.72 0.92
CA ILE A 31 -4.67 -0.48 1.69
C ILE A 31 -4.15 0.65 0.80
N GLN A 32 -3.21 0.36 -0.10
CA GLN A 32 -2.63 1.34 -1.02
C GLN A 32 -3.66 1.88 -2.02
N GLN A 33 -4.49 0.99 -2.58
CA GLN A 33 -5.53 1.35 -3.53
C GLN A 33 -6.65 2.14 -2.85
N GLU A 34 -7.10 1.71 -1.67
CA GLU A 34 -8.08 2.44 -0.86
C GLU A 34 -7.57 3.84 -0.50
N TRP A 35 -6.30 3.95 -0.10
CA TRP A 35 -5.66 5.25 0.13
C TRP A 35 -5.68 6.12 -1.12
N ALA A 36 -5.32 5.58 -2.28
CA ALA A 36 -5.30 6.33 -3.53
C ALA A 36 -6.70 6.80 -3.95
N VAL A 37 -7.73 5.97 -3.76
CA VAL A 37 -9.13 6.33 -4.03
C VAL A 37 -9.60 7.42 -3.06
N ALA A 38 -9.35 7.26 -1.76
CA ALA A 38 -9.68 8.28 -0.76
C ALA A 38 -8.96 9.61 -1.04
N ASN A 39 -7.67 9.54 -1.40
CA ASN A 39 -6.81 10.70 -1.57
C ASN A 39 -7.00 11.45 -2.90
N TYR A 40 -7.40 10.77 -3.98
CA TYR A 40 -7.46 11.41 -5.30
C TYR A 40 -8.83 11.40 -5.95
N GLN A 41 -9.73 10.50 -5.53
CA GLN A 41 -11.01 10.27 -6.23
C GLN A 41 -12.24 10.57 -5.37
N THR A 42 -12.06 10.79 -4.07
CA THR A 42 -13.15 11.09 -3.13
C THR A 42 -13.28 12.59 -2.91
N THR A 43 -14.50 13.10 -2.89
CA THR A 43 -14.83 14.51 -2.66
C THR A 43 -14.67 14.90 -1.18
N ASP A 44 -14.37 16.17 -0.91
CA ASP A 44 -14.10 16.69 0.44
C ASP A 44 -15.13 16.26 1.50
N ASP A 45 -16.44 16.31 1.17
CA ASP A 45 -17.52 15.97 2.11
C ASP A 45 -17.50 14.50 2.58
N SER A 46 -16.98 13.56 1.77
CA SER A 46 -16.95 12.12 2.08
C SER A 46 -15.53 11.59 2.34
N ARG A 47 -14.52 12.41 2.09
CA ARG A 47 -13.11 12.06 2.20
C ARG A 47 -12.71 11.75 3.64
N SER A 48 -13.21 12.51 4.62
CA SER A 48 -12.96 12.26 6.04
C SER A 48 -13.49 10.90 6.49
N ASP A 49 -14.71 10.52 6.09
CA ASP A 49 -15.30 9.22 6.42
C ASP A 49 -14.56 8.06 5.74
N ALA A 50 -14.15 8.24 4.48
CA ALA A 50 -13.35 7.25 3.76
C ALA A 50 -12.01 6.99 4.46
N PHE A 51 -11.31 8.05 4.90
CA PHE A 51 -10.08 7.90 5.66
C PHE A 51 -10.30 7.35 7.06
N ALA A 52 -11.42 7.67 7.72
CA ALA A 52 -11.76 7.07 9.02
C ALA A 52 -11.88 5.54 8.92
N ALA A 53 -12.57 5.04 7.89
CA ALA A 53 -12.66 3.60 7.63
C ALA A 53 -11.29 2.99 7.29
N LEU A 54 -10.50 3.68 6.46
CA LEU A 54 -9.16 3.21 6.07
C LEU A 54 -8.18 3.16 7.25
N VAL A 55 -8.28 4.07 8.23
CA VAL A 55 -7.48 4.03 9.46
C VAL A 55 -7.74 2.73 10.23
N GLU A 56 -9.00 2.34 10.38
CA GLU A 56 -9.34 1.09 11.08
C GLU A 56 -8.85 -0.14 10.30
N HIS A 57 -8.97 -0.13 8.97
CA HIS A 57 -8.46 -1.20 8.12
C HIS A 57 -6.92 -1.33 8.22
N ALA A 58 -6.20 -0.20 8.12
CA ALA A 58 -4.74 -0.19 8.22
C ALA A 58 -4.25 -0.64 9.60
N ALA A 59 -4.94 -0.24 10.68
CA ALA A 59 -4.63 -0.68 12.03
C ALA A 59 -4.84 -2.20 12.20
N ALA A 60 -5.92 -2.74 11.64
CA ALA A 60 -6.18 -4.18 11.64
C ALA A 60 -5.13 -4.96 10.82
N PHE A 61 -4.76 -4.45 9.64
CA PHE A 61 -3.71 -5.03 8.81
C PHE A 61 -2.35 -5.05 9.53
N ARG A 62 -1.96 -3.93 10.16
CA ARG A 62 -0.75 -3.86 10.98
C ARG A 62 -0.79 -4.81 12.18
N ALA A 63 -1.94 -5.00 12.81
CA ALA A 63 -2.10 -5.95 13.91
C ALA A 63 -1.90 -7.41 13.48
N GLN A 64 -2.30 -7.76 12.25
CA GLN A 64 -2.07 -9.08 11.66
C GLN A 64 -0.60 -9.28 11.22
N HIS A 65 0.09 -8.18 10.90
CA HIS A 65 1.47 -8.21 10.39
C HIS A 65 2.43 -7.33 11.20
N PRO A 66 2.59 -7.55 12.53
CA PRO A 66 3.27 -6.62 13.43
C PRO A 66 4.78 -6.49 13.18
N ALA A 67 5.39 -7.47 12.50
CA ALA A 67 6.81 -7.48 12.16
C ALA A 67 7.10 -6.97 10.74
N ARG A 68 6.06 -6.57 9.98
CA ARG A 68 6.19 -6.11 8.59
C ARG A 68 6.35 -4.60 8.56
N VAL A 69 7.49 -4.14 8.05
CA VAL A 69 7.83 -2.72 8.00
C VAL A 69 6.86 -1.96 7.11
N GLU A 70 6.44 -2.59 6.01
CA GLU A 70 5.49 -2.02 5.06
C GLU A 70 4.11 -1.81 5.71
N ALA A 71 3.68 -2.69 6.61
CA ALA A 71 2.42 -2.51 7.35
C ALA A 71 2.47 -1.31 8.32
N LEU A 72 3.58 -1.13 9.04
CA LEU A 72 3.81 0.03 9.91
C LEU A 72 3.88 1.33 9.10
N ALA A 73 4.61 1.30 7.98
CA ALA A 73 4.76 2.43 7.08
C ALA A 73 3.40 2.89 6.54
N TRP A 74 2.59 1.98 6.01
CA TRP A 74 1.30 2.31 5.43
C TRP A 74 0.25 2.73 6.46
N GLU A 75 0.25 2.15 7.66
CA GLU A 75 -0.54 2.69 8.78
C GLU A 75 -0.15 4.14 9.08
N GLY A 76 1.16 4.44 9.12
CA GLY A 76 1.66 5.79 9.32
C GLY A 76 1.23 6.78 8.23
N ILE A 77 1.29 6.37 6.95
CA ILE A 77 0.87 7.20 5.81
C ILE A 77 -0.62 7.51 5.91
N VAL A 78 -1.47 6.50 6.15
CA VAL A 78 -2.92 6.66 6.31
C VAL A 78 -3.23 7.61 7.47
N LEU A 79 -2.63 7.39 8.65
CA LEU A 79 -2.83 8.24 9.83
C LEU A 79 -2.38 9.70 9.59
N SER A 80 -1.26 9.90 8.88
CA SER A 80 -0.76 11.23 8.57
C SER A 80 -1.68 11.99 7.62
N THR A 81 -2.27 11.28 6.66
CA THR A 81 -3.23 11.85 5.71
C THR A 81 -4.51 12.21 6.45
N TYR A 82 -5.06 11.28 7.24
CA TYR A 82 -6.29 11.51 8.01
C TYR A 82 -6.18 12.65 9.02
N ALA A 83 -4.99 12.85 9.62
CA ALA A 83 -4.74 13.99 10.49
C ALA A 83 -4.98 15.34 9.79
N GLY A 84 -4.78 15.43 8.47
CA GLY A 84 -5.07 16.61 7.66
C GLY A 84 -6.56 16.79 7.32
N GLU A 85 -7.35 15.71 7.37
CA GLU A 85 -8.78 15.72 7.06
C GLU A 85 -9.65 16.09 8.27
N VAL A 86 -9.15 15.90 9.50
CA VAL A 86 -9.91 16.13 10.73
C VAL A 86 -9.56 17.46 11.42
N GLY A 87 -10.48 17.96 12.24
CA GLY A 87 -10.27 19.19 13.02
C GLY A 87 -9.07 19.13 13.96
N ALA A 88 -8.48 20.31 14.26
CA ALA A 88 -7.20 20.46 14.97
C ALA A 88 -7.07 19.71 16.31
N MET A 89 -8.15 19.59 17.07
CA MET A 89 -8.13 18.85 18.35
C MET A 89 -7.94 17.34 18.14
N SER A 90 -8.52 16.77 17.08
CA SER A 90 -8.39 15.36 16.74
C SER A 90 -7.11 15.08 15.95
N ALA A 91 -6.67 16.03 15.12
CA ALA A 91 -5.50 15.90 14.24
C ALA A 91 -4.22 15.52 14.99
N MET A 92 -3.95 16.13 16.14
CA MET A 92 -2.72 15.86 16.91
C MET A 92 -2.58 14.40 17.35
N LYS A 93 -3.69 13.73 17.70
CA LYS A 93 -3.68 12.31 18.07
C LYS A 93 -3.16 11.47 16.90
N TYR A 94 -3.73 11.68 15.71
CA TYR A 94 -3.38 10.91 14.51
C TYR A 94 -1.97 11.26 14.00
N ALA A 95 -1.58 12.53 14.02
CA ALA A 95 -0.22 12.94 13.66
C ALA A 95 0.85 12.30 14.56
N LYS A 96 0.59 12.21 15.88
CA LYS A 96 1.49 11.54 16.82
C LYS A 96 1.57 10.03 16.56
N ALA A 97 0.43 9.39 16.30
CA ALA A 97 0.39 7.97 15.96
C ALA A 97 1.12 7.68 14.65
N ALA A 98 0.90 8.50 13.62
CA ALA A 98 1.58 8.41 12.33
C ALA A 98 3.10 8.49 12.48
N ARG A 99 3.58 9.51 13.21
CA ARG A 99 5.00 9.68 13.52
C ARG A 99 5.57 8.45 14.22
N ALA A 100 4.88 7.94 15.23
CA ALA A 100 5.34 6.77 15.97
C ALA A 100 5.41 5.51 15.10
N ALA A 101 4.46 5.31 14.18
CA ALA A 101 4.46 4.19 13.24
C ALA A 101 5.63 4.29 12.25
N LEU A 102 5.84 5.47 11.65
CA LEU A 102 6.92 5.70 10.69
C LEU A 102 8.31 5.61 11.33
N GLU A 103 8.50 6.17 12.53
CA GLU A 103 9.76 6.03 13.27
C GLU A 103 10.04 4.56 13.66
N GLN A 104 9.00 3.75 13.91
CA GLN A 104 9.17 2.31 14.13
C GLN A 104 9.56 1.60 12.84
N ALA A 105 8.92 1.95 11.72
CA ALA A 105 9.26 1.40 10.42
C ALA A 105 10.72 1.69 10.05
N GLU A 106 11.17 2.95 10.20
CA GLU A 106 12.54 3.37 9.95
C GLU A 106 13.57 2.63 10.80
N LYS A 107 13.25 2.37 12.08
CA LYS A 107 14.13 1.59 12.97
C LYS A 107 14.26 0.13 12.56
N LEU A 108 13.23 -0.45 11.97
CA LEU A 108 13.23 -1.85 11.53
C LEU A 108 13.93 -1.99 10.18
N ASP A 109 13.65 -1.10 9.24
CA ASP A 109 14.32 -1.02 7.95
C ASP A 109 14.19 0.40 7.38
N ALA A 110 15.29 1.15 7.44
CA ALA A 110 15.36 2.51 6.92
C ALA A 110 15.19 2.59 5.39
N THR A 111 15.26 1.45 4.68
CA THR A 111 15.09 1.37 3.22
C THR A 111 13.70 0.92 2.79
N ALA A 112 12.82 0.51 3.70
CA ALA A 112 11.50 -0.03 3.35
C ALA A 112 10.53 0.96 2.68
N LEU A 113 10.82 2.27 2.78
CA LEU A 113 10.08 3.33 2.09
C LEU A 113 10.75 3.78 0.78
N ALA A 114 11.95 3.28 0.48
CA ALA A 114 12.63 3.52 -0.79
C ALA A 114 12.11 2.52 -1.82
N GLY A 115 10.96 2.84 -2.42
CA GLY A 115 10.44 2.11 -3.58
C GLY A 115 11.42 2.05 -4.75
#